data_AF-A0AAD5C9M3-F1
#
_entry.id   AF-A0AAD5C9M3-F1
#
_cell.length_a   1.000
_cell.length_b   1.000
_cell.length_c   1.000
_cell.angle_alpha   90.00
_cell.angle_beta   90.00
_cell.angle_gamma   90.00
#
_symmetry.space_group_name_H-M   'P 1'
#
loop_
_entity.id
_entity.type
_entity.pdbx_description
1 polymer ?
#
loop_
_entity_poly.entity_id
_entity_poly.type
_entity_poly.pdbx_seq_one_letter_code
_entity_poly.pdbx_strand_id
1 'polypeptide(L)'
;MGDHVVLDVNRPIKRSEEMAGPSSSDVVVDENKDSYDEEAPLLSMAECRICQEEDSVDALETPCSCNGSLKYAHRKCVQHWCNEKGDITCEICHQPYQPGYVAPPPPLPCLEETTIDIGGAWQISEADRQYLEAEYDDYNATNASGAAFFRS
;
A
#
# COMPACT_ATOMS: atom_id res chain seq x y z
N MET A 1 9.51 30.75 -23.80
CA MET A 1 8.64 29.59 -24.13
C MET A 1 9.33 28.87 -25.26
N GLY A 2 10.07 27.79 -25.10
CA GLY A 2 9.93 26.63 -24.22
C GLY A 2 10.41 25.47 -25.09
N ASP A 3 11.72 25.31 -25.19
CA ASP A 3 12.34 24.27 -26.00
C ASP A 3 12.63 23.04 -25.14
N HIS A 4 11.78 22.05 -25.37
CA HIS A 4 11.88 20.68 -24.92
C HIS A 4 13.17 20.07 -25.50
N VAL A 5 14.12 19.66 -24.65
CA VAL A 5 15.24 18.81 -25.07
C VAL A 5 15.20 17.50 -24.30
N VAL A 6 14.95 16.45 -25.08
CA VAL A 6 14.88 15.03 -24.76
C VAL A 6 16.15 14.52 -24.08
N LEU A 7 16.01 13.78 -22.99
CA LEU A 7 17.08 12.94 -22.46
C LEU A 7 17.08 11.62 -23.23
N ASP A 8 17.97 11.52 -24.23
CA ASP A 8 18.27 10.26 -24.91
C ASP A 8 19.05 9.33 -23.96
N VAL A 9 18.29 8.55 -23.18
CA VAL A 9 18.80 7.42 -22.40
C VAL A 9 19.04 6.26 -23.36
N ASN A 10 20.11 6.28 -24.15
CA ASN A 10 20.74 5.08 -24.73
C ASN A 10 21.98 5.44 -25.55
N ARG A 11 23.15 5.52 -24.91
CA ARG A 11 24.39 5.19 -25.62
C ARG A 11 25.36 4.43 -24.72
N PRO A 12 25.72 3.19 -25.08
CA PRO A 12 26.60 2.38 -24.26
C PRO A 12 28.05 2.50 -24.73
N ILE A 13 28.95 1.94 -23.91
CA ILE A 13 30.21 1.24 -24.25
C ILE A 13 31.55 1.91 -23.88
N LYS A 14 32.14 1.30 -22.83
CA LYS A 14 33.48 0.67 -22.72
C LYS A 14 34.74 1.54 -22.81
N ARG A 15 35.37 1.63 -21.63
CA ARG A 15 36.67 1.06 -21.20
C ARG A 15 37.96 1.49 -21.92
N SER A 16 38.95 1.67 -21.03
CA SER A 16 40.41 1.77 -21.19
C SER A 16 40.93 2.99 -21.93
N GLU A 17 41.83 3.75 -21.29
CA GLU A 17 43.25 3.68 -21.64
C GLU A 17 44.12 4.48 -20.64
N GLU A 18 45.31 3.94 -20.52
CA GLU A 18 46.48 4.27 -19.73
C GLU A 18 47.20 5.61 -20.01
N MET A 19 47.83 6.12 -18.93
CA MET A 19 49.13 6.81 -18.78
C MET A 19 49.64 7.87 -19.80
N ALA A 20 49.92 9.09 -19.30
CA ALA A 20 51.20 9.81 -19.45
C ALA A 20 51.19 11.10 -18.58
N GLY A 21 52.19 11.29 -17.70
CA GLY A 21 52.48 12.58 -17.03
C GLY A 21 53.30 13.52 -17.94
N PRO A 22 54.07 14.52 -17.42
CA PRO A 22 54.19 15.04 -16.04
C PRO A 22 54.28 16.59 -15.93
N SER A 23 54.60 17.10 -14.72
CA SER A 23 55.21 18.42 -14.39
C SER A 23 54.24 19.59 -14.21
N SER A 24 54.29 20.48 -13.22
CA SER A 24 55.14 20.70 -12.02
C SER A 24 54.53 21.89 -11.24
N SER A 25 54.97 22.04 -9.99
CA SER A 25 55.02 23.22 -9.11
C SER A 25 54.07 23.28 -7.91
N ASP A 26 54.75 23.47 -6.78
CA ASP A 26 54.41 23.34 -5.37
C ASP A 26 53.32 24.29 -4.85
N VAL A 27 52.47 23.80 -3.92
CA VAL A 27 51.87 24.61 -2.85
C VAL A 27 51.60 23.76 -1.59
N VAL A 28 52.35 24.10 -0.54
CA VAL A 28 52.11 24.06 0.91
C VAL A 28 51.23 22.95 1.55
N VAL A 29 51.83 22.24 2.50
CA VAL A 29 51.12 21.55 3.59
C VAL A 29 50.65 22.62 4.57
N ASP A 30 49.34 22.76 4.74
CA ASP A 30 48.76 23.37 5.94
C ASP A 30 47.86 22.32 6.61
N GLU A 31 48.30 21.87 7.79
CA GLU A 31 47.49 21.10 8.72
C GLU A 31 46.46 22.05 9.34
N ASN A 32 45.21 21.96 8.89
CA ASN A 32 44.08 22.42 9.69
C ASN A 32 43.00 21.34 9.78
N LYS A 33 43.24 20.43 10.72
CA LYS A 33 42.25 19.59 11.37
C LYS A 33 41.24 20.48 12.09
N ASP A 34 40.09 20.73 11.47
CA ASP A 34 38.74 20.67 12.08
C ASP A 34 37.71 21.19 11.08
N SER A 35 36.88 20.31 10.54
CA SER A 35 35.53 20.66 10.12
C SER A 35 34.68 19.41 10.26
N TYR A 36 34.10 19.24 11.44
CA TYR A 36 32.97 18.35 11.66
C TYR A 36 31.85 18.80 10.74
N ASP A 37 31.72 18.14 9.60
CA ASP A 37 30.49 18.20 8.82
C ASP A 37 29.50 17.25 9.52
N GLU A 38 28.69 17.83 10.40
CA GLU A 38 27.55 17.21 11.04
C GLU A 38 26.46 16.94 9.97
N GLU A 39 26.74 16.07 9.00
CA GLU A 39 25.69 15.41 8.21
C GLU A 39 25.09 14.33 9.11
N ALA A 40 24.25 14.76 10.04
CA ALA A 40 23.34 13.87 10.76
C ALA A 40 22.61 13.02 9.71
N PRO A 41 22.68 11.68 9.77
CA PRO A 41 21.95 10.83 8.84
C PRO A 41 20.52 11.32 8.69
N LEU A 42 20.14 11.76 7.49
CA LEU A 42 18.79 12.20 7.16
C LEU A 42 17.86 11.06 7.58
N LEU A 43 17.20 11.21 8.73
CA LEU A 43 16.34 10.19 9.31
C LEU A 43 15.28 9.85 8.26
N SER A 44 15.39 8.68 7.63
CA SER A 44 14.41 8.31 6.61
C SER A 44 13.08 8.09 7.32
N MET A 45 12.07 8.86 6.91
CA MET A 45 10.71 8.75 7.41
C MET A 45 9.88 7.85 6.50
N ALA A 46 8.93 7.12 7.08
CA ALA A 46 7.93 6.35 6.35
C ALA A 46 6.60 6.38 7.13
N GLU A 47 5.52 5.98 6.46
CA GLU A 47 4.18 5.94 7.06
C GLU A 47 3.82 4.50 7.45
N CYS A 48 3.18 4.33 8.60
CA CYS A 48 2.57 3.05 8.95
C CYS A 48 1.32 2.80 8.11
N ARG A 49 1.28 1.71 7.35
CA ARG A 49 0.13 1.32 6.50
C ARG A 49 -1.21 1.09 7.24
N ILE A 50 -1.21 1.07 8.57
CA ILE A 50 -2.38 0.75 9.41
C ILE A 50 -2.94 2.02 10.06
N CYS A 51 -2.13 2.78 10.81
CA CYS A 51 -2.59 4.02 11.46
C CYS A 51 -2.38 5.28 10.61
N GLN A 52 -1.64 5.19 9.50
CA GLN A 52 -1.32 6.30 8.59
C GLN A 52 -0.50 7.43 9.27
N GLU A 53 0.22 7.12 10.33
CA GLU A 53 1.13 8.07 10.98
C GLU A 53 2.55 7.94 10.41
N GLU A 54 3.20 9.08 10.16
CA GLU A 54 4.60 9.17 9.73
C GLU A 54 5.54 8.99 10.93
N ASP A 55 6.55 8.16 10.76
CA ASP A 55 7.55 7.89 11.78
C ASP A 55 8.93 7.61 11.18
N SER A 56 9.95 7.62 12.02
CA SER A 56 11.29 7.15 11.62
C SER A 56 11.21 5.69 11.17
N VAL A 57 11.92 5.33 10.10
CA VAL A 57 11.99 3.94 9.61
C VAL A 57 12.47 2.97 10.69
N ASP A 58 13.24 3.41 11.67
CA ASP A 58 13.68 2.59 12.82
C ASP A 58 12.54 2.23 13.79
N ALA A 59 11.45 3.02 13.80
CA ALA A 59 10.24 2.75 14.59
C ALA A 59 9.22 1.87 13.84
N LEU A 60 9.46 1.62 12.54
CA LEU A 60 8.60 0.83 11.66
C LEU A 60 9.30 -0.49 11.30
N GLU A 61 8.52 -1.55 11.10
CA GLU A 61 9.05 -2.83 10.64
C GLU A 61 8.39 -3.28 9.34
N THR A 62 9.01 -4.26 8.68
CA THR A 62 8.44 -4.96 7.52
C THR A 62 7.90 -6.31 7.96
N PRO A 63 6.65 -6.38 8.46
CA PRO A 63 6.15 -7.57 9.13
C PRO A 63 5.88 -8.73 8.17
N CYS A 64 5.82 -8.49 6.85
CA CYS A 64 5.53 -9.48 5.83
C CYS A 64 6.21 -9.12 4.52
N SER A 65 6.01 -9.92 3.48
CA SER A 65 6.61 -9.75 2.15
C SER A 65 5.93 -8.70 1.25
N CYS A 66 5.10 -7.82 1.81
CA CYS A 66 4.58 -6.66 1.07
C CYS A 66 5.74 -5.74 0.63
N ASN A 67 5.55 -5.04 -0.49
CA ASN A 67 6.55 -4.14 -1.05
C ASN A 67 5.99 -2.71 -1.22
N GLY A 68 6.84 -1.75 -1.54
CA GLY A 68 6.47 -0.35 -1.71
C GLY A 68 6.11 0.31 -0.37
N SER A 69 5.08 1.15 -0.36
CA SER A 69 4.59 1.81 0.87
C SER A 69 3.93 0.84 1.85
N LEU A 70 3.29 -0.22 1.36
CA LEU A 70 2.58 -1.21 2.18
C LEU A 70 3.49 -2.13 2.98
N LYS A 71 4.81 -1.99 2.88
CA LYS A 71 5.74 -2.82 3.65
C LYS A 71 5.94 -2.31 5.08
N TYR A 72 5.75 -1.02 5.35
CA TYR A 72 6.05 -0.43 6.66
C TYR A 72 4.83 -0.42 7.58
N ALA A 73 5.01 -0.87 8.82
CA ALA A 73 4.00 -0.76 9.87
C ALA A 73 4.63 -0.73 11.26
N HIS A 74 3.98 -0.08 12.23
CA HIS A 74 4.38 -0.22 13.63
C HIS A 74 4.08 -1.63 14.11
N ARG A 75 4.97 -2.17 14.94
CA ARG A 75 4.77 -3.46 15.60
C ARG A 75 3.46 -3.55 16.37
N LYS A 76 3.11 -2.48 17.09
CA LYS A 76 1.87 -2.41 17.87
C LYS A 76 0.62 -2.46 16.98
N CYS A 77 0.65 -1.78 15.83
CA CYS A 77 -0.46 -1.77 14.88
C CYS A 77 -0.68 -3.15 14.25
N VAL A 78 0.39 -3.84 13.87
CA VAL A 78 0.28 -5.21 13.33
C VAL A 78 -0.22 -6.18 14.40
N GLN A 79 0.26 -6.07 15.63
CA GLN A 79 -0.22 -6.91 16.73
C GLN A 79 -1.70 -6.65 17.05
N HIS A 80 -2.13 -5.39 17.04
CA HIS A 80 -3.54 -5.04 17.21
C HIS A 80 -4.41 -5.64 16.09
N TRP A 81 -3.93 -5.54 14.84
CA TRP A 81 -4.59 -6.17 13.70
C TRP A 81 -4.69 -7.70 13.84
N CYS A 82 -3.62 -8.38 14.26
CA CYS A 82 -3.65 -9.82 14.53
C CYS A 82 -4.67 -10.18 15.60
N ASN A 83 -4.85 -9.31 16.61
CA ASN A 83 -5.83 -9.51 17.67
C ASN A 83 -7.27 -9.37 17.17
N GLU A 84 -7.53 -8.39 16.32
CA GLU A 84 -8.86 -8.15 15.76
C GLU A 84 -9.24 -9.21 14.72
N LYS A 85 -8.29 -9.58 13.85
CA LYS A 85 -8.47 -10.62 12.83
C LYS A 85 -8.51 -12.03 13.39
N GLY A 86 -7.78 -12.30 14.48
CA GLY A 86 -7.60 -13.64 15.02
C GLY A 86 -6.65 -14.53 14.20
N ASP A 87 -5.74 -13.94 13.43
CA ASP A 87 -4.78 -14.66 12.59
C ASP A 87 -3.48 -13.85 12.43
N ILE A 88 -2.37 -14.55 12.23
CA ILE A 88 -1.02 -14.00 12.01
C ILE A 88 -0.62 -13.99 10.53
N THR A 89 -1.56 -14.17 9.62
CA THR A 89 -1.34 -14.12 8.17
C THR A 89 -1.72 -12.75 7.61
N CYS A 90 -0.80 -12.14 6.84
CA CYS A 90 -1.06 -10.88 6.14
C CYS A 90 -2.14 -11.06 5.06
N GLU A 91 -3.15 -10.19 5.04
CA GLU A 91 -4.25 -10.27 4.08
C GLU A 91 -3.92 -9.76 2.67
N ILE A 92 -2.78 -9.09 2.51
CA ILE A 92 -2.39 -8.49 1.23
C ILE A 92 -1.50 -9.46 0.44
N CYS A 93 -0.49 -10.02 1.09
CA CYS A 93 0.45 -10.94 0.45
C CYS A 93 0.24 -12.41 0.83
N HIS A 94 -0.69 -12.70 1.75
CA HIS A 94 -1.01 -14.05 2.23
C HIS A 94 0.17 -14.83 2.82
N GLN A 95 1.22 -14.12 3.25
CA GLN A 95 2.36 -14.71 3.95
C GLN A 95 2.21 -14.51 5.46
N PRO A 96 2.73 -15.43 6.29
CA PRO A 96 2.76 -15.25 7.73
C PRO A 96 3.58 -14.01 8.08
N TYR A 97 3.15 -13.29 9.10
CA TYR A 97 3.95 -12.21 9.65
C TYR A 97 5.25 -12.76 10.26
N GLN A 98 6.26 -11.90 10.40
CA GLN A 98 7.53 -12.23 11.06
C GLN A 98 7.29 -12.79 12.48
N PRO A 99 8.20 -13.61 13.02
CA PRO A 99 8.03 -14.19 14.35
C PRO A 99 7.75 -13.16 15.46
N GLY A 100 6.95 -13.58 16.44
CA GLY A 100 6.63 -12.78 17.63
C GLY A 100 5.35 -11.95 17.55
N TYR A 101 4.55 -12.13 16.49
CA TYR A 101 3.13 -11.81 16.53
C TYR A 101 2.32 -13.01 17.01
N VAL A 102 1.25 -12.72 17.72
CA VAL A 102 0.32 -13.74 18.23
C VAL A 102 -1.10 -13.39 17.81
N ALA A 103 -1.91 -14.40 17.50
CA ALA A 103 -3.34 -14.26 17.40
C ALA A 103 -3.98 -14.73 18.73
N PRO A 104 -5.06 -14.08 19.20
CA PRO A 104 -5.82 -14.58 20.34
C PRO A 104 -6.32 -15.99 20.05
N PRO A 105 -6.36 -16.87 21.06
CA PRO A 105 -6.92 -18.20 20.89
C PRO A 105 -8.35 -18.07 20.37
N PRO A 106 -8.77 -18.91 19.41
CA PRO A 106 -10.16 -18.95 18.97
C PRO A 106 -11.07 -19.05 20.20
N PRO A 107 -12.15 -18.26 20.27
CA PRO A 107 -13.14 -18.42 21.32
C PRO A 107 -13.51 -19.90 21.40
N LEU A 108 -13.48 -20.46 22.61
CA LEU A 108 -13.98 -21.81 22.80
C LEU A 108 -15.38 -21.86 22.19
N PRO A 109 -15.73 -22.91 21.41
CA PRO A 109 -17.09 -23.04 20.93
C PRO A 109 -17.99 -23.00 22.16
N CYS A 110 -18.80 -21.94 22.27
CA CYS A 110 -19.94 -21.95 23.15
C CYS A 110 -20.81 -23.10 22.65
N LEU A 111 -20.74 -24.25 23.31
CA LEU A 111 -21.58 -25.40 23.01
C LEU A 111 -23.00 -25.09 23.51
N GLU A 112 -23.61 -24.05 22.95
CA GLU A 112 -25.03 -24.00 22.75
C GLU A 112 -25.29 -23.45 21.35
N GLU A 113 -25.62 -24.40 20.47
CA GLU A 113 -26.72 -24.28 19.53
C GLU A 113 -27.18 -22.85 19.22
N THR A 114 -26.42 -22.20 18.36
CA THR A 114 -26.97 -21.13 17.53
C THR A 114 -26.67 -21.49 16.09
N THR A 115 -27.47 -22.44 15.59
CA THR A 115 -27.77 -22.51 14.17
C THR A 115 -28.27 -21.13 13.76
N ILE A 116 -27.40 -20.32 13.17
CA ILE A 116 -27.86 -19.15 12.42
C ILE A 116 -28.52 -19.74 11.18
N ASP A 117 -29.84 -19.88 11.24
CA ASP A 117 -30.65 -20.33 10.12
C ASP A 117 -30.64 -19.23 9.06
N ILE A 118 -29.74 -19.35 8.09
CA ILE A 118 -29.73 -18.53 6.87
C ILE A 118 -30.97 -18.86 5.99
N GLY A 119 -31.77 -19.86 6.39
CA GLY A 119 -33.12 -20.12 5.89
C GLY A 119 -34.20 -19.18 6.47
N GLY A 120 -33.83 -18.30 7.40
CA GLY A 120 -34.61 -17.14 7.81
C GLY A 120 -34.78 -16.21 6.63
N ALA A 121 -35.84 -16.47 5.87
CA ALA A 121 -36.11 -15.88 4.58
C ALA A 121 -35.81 -14.38 4.53
N TRP A 122 -34.95 -13.97 3.58
CA TRP A 122 -34.97 -12.63 3.00
C TRP A 122 -36.30 -12.45 2.24
N GLN A 123 -37.42 -12.53 2.97
CA GLN A 123 -38.75 -12.24 2.49
C GLN A 123 -38.79 -10.75 2.24
N ILE A 124 -38.38 -10.37 1.03
CA ILE A 124 -38.87 -9.15 0.39
C ILE A 124 -40.38 -9.24 0.55
N SER A 125 -40.97 -8.31 1.31
CA SER A 125 -42.42 -8.31 1.49
C SER A 125 -43.08 -8.19 0.11
N GLU A 126 -44.31 -8.68 -0.04
CA GLU A 126 -45.02 -8.54 -1.32
C GLU A 126 -45.10 -7.06 -1.75
N ALA A 127 -45.14 -6.13 -0.79
CA ALA A 127 -45.07 -4.69 -1.03
C ALA A 127 -43.70 -4.24 -1.55
N ASP A 128 -42.59 -4.72 -0.98
CA ASP A 128 -41.24 -4.39 -1.45
C ASP A 128 -40.99 -4.98 -2.85
N ARG A 129 -41.56 -6.15 -3.16
CA ARG A 129 -41.46 -6.76 -4.49
C ARG A 129 -42.24 -5.96 -5.53
N GLN A 130 -43.45 -5.50 -5.19
CA GLN A 130 -44.25 -4.62 -6.04
C GLN A 130 -43.57 -3.26 -6.26
N TYR A 131 -42.86 -2.75 -5.25
CA TYR A 131 -42.09 -1.51 -5.38
C TYR A 131 -40.94 -1.66 -6.39
N LEU A 132 -40.16 -2.74 -6.27
CA LEU A 132 -39.05 -3.04 -7.18
C LEU A 132 -39.54 -3.31 -8.62
N GLU A 133 -40.67 -4.00 -8.80
CA GLU A 133 -41.27 -4.22 -10.13
C GLU A 133 -41.75 -2.92 -10.77
N ALA A 134 -42.38 -2.02 -10.01
CA ALA A 134 -42.82 -0.72 -10.52
C ALA A 134 -41.66 0.18 -10.95
N GLU A 135 -40.56 0.21 -10.20
CA GLU A 135 -39.35 0.96 -10.58
C GLU A 135 -38.69 0.38 -11.84
N TYR A 136 -38.66 -0.95 -11.99
CA TYR A 136 -38.13 -1.60 -13.18
C TYR A 136 -38.98 -1.31 -14.43
N ASP A 137 -40.30 -1.34 -14.29
CA ASP A 137 -41.23 -1.03 -15.38
C ASP A 137 -41.15 0.45 -15.80
N ASP A 138 -41.00 1.40 -14.86
CA ASP A 138 -40.80 2.82 -15.17
C ASP A 138 -39.49 3.07 -15.93
N TYR A 139 -38.40 2.43 -15.47
CA TYR A 139 -37.10 2.47 -16.15
C TYR A 139 -37.19 1.90 -17.57
N ASN A 140 -37.82 0.73 -17.72
CA ASN A 140 -37.96 0.07 -19.01
C ASN A 140 -38.87 0.87 -19.96
N ALA A 141 -39.96 1.46 -19.47
CA ALA A 141 -40.86 2.30 -20.25
C ALA A 141 -40.18 3.59 -20.74
N THR A 142 -39.40 4.24 -19.86
CA THR A 142 -38.63 5.45 -20.21
C THR A 142 -37.52 5.13 -21.22
N ASN A 143 -36.83 4.00 -21.07
CA ASN A 143 -35.76 3.57 -21.97
C ASN A 143 -36.30 3.11 -23.35
N ALA A 144 -37.43 2.39 -23.37
CA ALA A 144 -38.10 1.99 -24.61
C ALA A 144 -38.66 3.19 -25.39
N SER A 145 -39.11 4.24 -24.69
CA SER A 145 -39.59 5.48 -25.30
C SER A 145 -38.46 6.31 -25.93
N GLY A 146 -37.21 6.16 -25.46
CA GLY A 146 -36.02 6.79 -26.04
C GLY A 146 -35.61 6.24 -27.41
N ALA A 147 -36.11 5.06 -27.80
CA ALA A 147 -35.73 4.40 -29.06
C ALA A 147 -36.57 4.81 -30.29
N ALA A 148 -37.66 5.58 -30.11
CA ALA A 148 -38.64 5.82 -31.16
C ALA A 148 -38.41 7.07 -32.05
N PHE A 149 -37.37 7.88 -31.80
CA PHE A 149 -37.17 9.18 -32.49
C PHE A 149 -36.11 9.21 -33.60
N PHE A 150 -35.81 8.08 -34.26
CA PHE A 150 -35.03 8.09 -35.50
C PHE A 150 -35.73 7.32 -36.62
N ARG A 151 -36.74 7.95 -37.25
CA ARG A 151 -37.14 7.61 -38.61
C ARG A 151 -37.39 8.90 -39.40
N SER A 152 -36.50 9.11 -40.37
CA SER A 152 -36.48 10.19 -41.36
C SER A 152 -37.68 10.19 -42.29
#